data_AF-A0A4U9HXV6-F1
#
_entry.id   AF-A0A4U9HXV6-F1
#
_cell.length_a   1.000
_cell.length_b   1.000
_cell.length_c   1.000
_cell.angle_alpha   90.00
_cell.angle_beta   90.00
_cell.angle_gamma   90.00
#
_symmetry.space_group_name_H-M   'P 1'
#
loop_
_entity.id
_entity.type
_entity.pdbx_description
1 polymer ?
#
loop_
_entity_poly.entity_id
_entity_poly.type
_entity_poly.pdbx_seq_one_letter_code
_entity_poly.pdbx_strand_id
1 'polypeptide(L)' 'MHRTRFEKLKDDLIGEAVLLILKDNGPINFKSLAIKLKKMASTERDTERRSALSAAVAEVDQKGQGPAKACILTS' A
#
# COMPACT_ATOMS: atom_id res chain seq x y z
N MET A 1 14.64 0.91 19.37
CA MET A 1 13.91 1.55 18.26
C MET A 1 12.42 1.25 18.42
N HIS A 2 11.60 2.21 18.84
CA HIS A 2 10.16 2.03 18.99
C HIS A 2 9.47 2.27 17.64
N ARG A 3 9.40 1.25 16.78
CA ARG A 3 8.38 1.28 15.72
C ARG A 3 7.01 1.33 16.40
N THR A 4 6.22 2.33 16.06
CA THR A 4 4.89 2.47 16.65
C THR A 4 4.04 1.26 16.25
N ARG A 5 3.04 0.91 17.08
CA ARG A 5 2.14 -0.21 16.77
C ARG A 5 1.52 -0.07 15.37
N PHE A 6 1.26 1.17 14.96
CA PHE A 6 0.75 1.53 13.65
C PHE A 6 1.70 1.20 12.50
N GLU A 7 3.01 1.48 12.63
CA GLU A 7 4.00 1.13 11.60
C GLU A 7 4.14 -0.38 11.43
N LYS A 8 4.16 -1.13 12.54
CA LYS A 8 4.19 -2.60 12.48
C LYS A 8 2.94 -3.14 11.80
N LEU A 9 1.77 -2.62 12.19
CA LEU A 9 0.50 -3.01 11.58
C LEU A 9 0.50 -2.74 10.07
N LYS A 10 1.01 -1.57 9.65
CA LYS A 10 1.18 -1.22 8.24
C LYS A 10 2.10 -2.22 7.51
N ASP A 11 3.26 -2.53 8.07
CA ASP A 11 4.22 -3.46 7.47
C ASP A 11 3.63 -4.88 7.34
N ASP A 12 2.92 -5.34 8.37
CA ASP A 12 2.24 -6.65 8.38
C ASP A 12 1.15 -6.72 7.29
N LEU A 13 0.36 -5.66 7.14
CA LEU A 13 -0.69 -5.55 6.12
C LEU A 13 -0.12 -5.52 4.69
N ILE A 14 1.03 -4.87 4.49
CA ILE A 14 1.74 -4.90 3.20
C ILE A 14 2.19 -6.33 2.90
N GLY A 15 2.78 -7.02 3.89
CA GLY A 15 3.18 -8.41 3.75
C GLY A 15 2.01 -9.34 3.40
N GLU A 16 0.87 -9.16 4.07
CA GLU A 16 -0.36 -9.91 3.79
C GLU A 16 -0.86 -9.68 2.35
N ALA A 17 -0.89 -8.42 1.90
CA ALA A 17 -1.29 -8.09 0.54
C ALA A 17 -0.37 -8.73 -0.51
N VAL A 18 0.95 -8.72 -0.29
CA VAL A 18 1.92 -9.38 -1.19
C VAL A 18 1.74 -10.89 -1.20
N LEU A 19 1.54 -11.51 -0.04
CA LEU A 19 1.26 -12.95 0.06
C LEU A 19 -0.02 -13.34 -0.68
N LEU A 20 -1.06 -12.52 -0.63
CA LEU A 20 -2.28 -12.78 -1.39
C LEU A 20 -2.05 -12.67 -2.91
N ILE A 21 -1.20 -11.74 -3.36
CA ILE A 21 -0.85 -11.64 -4.79
C ILE A 21 -0.05 -12.88 -5.23
N LEU A 22 0.89 -13.32 -4.39
CA LEU A 22 1.65 -14.55 -4.62
C LEU A 22 0.74 -15.78 -4.70
N LYS A 23 -0.23 -15.91 -3.79
CA LYS A 23 -1.23 -16.99 -3.82
C LYS A 23 -2.10 -16.96 -5.07
N ASP A 24 -2.47 -15.76 -5.52
CA ASP A 24 -3.28 -15.57 -6.73
C ASP A 24 -2.45 -15.72 -8.02
N ASN A 25 -1.15 -16.06 -7.95
CA ASN A 25 -0.19 -16.04 -9.06
C ASN A 25 -0.23 -14.72 -9.87
N GLY A 26 -0.55 -13.62 -9.18
CA GLY A 26 -0.68 -12.31 -9.79
C GLY A 26 0.69 -11.66 -10.04
N PRO A 27 0.77 -10.71 -10.99
CA PRO A 27 2.00 -9.96 -11.21
C PRO A 27 2.31 -9.11 -9.96
N ILE A 28 3.50 -9.26 -9.35
CA ILE A 28 3.90 -8.47 -8.19
C ILE A 28 4.52 -7.16 -8.67
N ASN A 29 3.66 -6.16 -8.85
CA ASN A 29 4.08 -4.79 -9.20
C ASN A 29 3.39 -3.76 -8.31
N PHE A 30 3.92 -2.53 -8.24
CA PHE A 30 3.38 -1.48 -7.38
C PHE A 30 1.88 -1.21 -7.63
N LYS A 31 1.41 -1.29 -8.88
CA LYS A 31 -0.02 -1.13 -9.22
C LYS A 31 -0.88 -2.26 -8.64
N SER A 32 -0.48 -3.51 -8.81
CA SER A 32 -1.18 -4.69 -8.30
C SER A 32 -1.25 -4.68 -6.78
N LEU A 33 -0.16 -4.25 -6.11
CA LEU A 33 -0.08 -4.11 -4.68
C LEU A 33 -1.03 -3.00 -4.19
N ALA A 34 -1.02 -1.83 -4.83
CA ALA A 34 -1.94 -0.74 -4.52
C ALA A 34 -3.41 -1.16 -4.70
N ILE A 35 -3.74 -1.90 -5.77
CA ILE A 35 -5.10 -2.42 -6.01
C ILE A 35 -5.50 -3.39 -4.89
N LYS A 36 -4.63 -4.32 -4.51
CA LYS A 36 -4.92 -5.30 -3.46
C LYS A 36 -5.10 -4.64 -2.11
N LEU A 37 -4.23 -3.70 -1.75
CA LEU A 37 -4.33 -2.92 -0.51
C LEU A 37 -5.61 -2.06 -0.47
N LYS A 38 -5.98 -1.41 -1.58
CA LYS A 38 -7.26 -0.67 -1.70
C LYS A 38 -8.45 -1.60 -1.49
N LYS A 39 -8.43 -2.80 -2.09
CA LYS A 39 -9.49 -3.81 -1.92
C LYS A 39 -9.60 -4.24 -0.45
N MET A 40 -8.48 -4.50 0.21
CA MET A 40 -8.44 -4.82 1.65
C MET A 40 -9.01 -3.67 2.48
N ALA A 41 -8.64 -2.42 2.17
CA ALA A 41 -9.13 -1.24 2.90
C ALA A 41 -10.64 -1.04 2.79
N SER A 42 -11.21 -1.36 1.61
CA SER A 42 -12.66 -1.28 1.38
C SER A 42 -13.45 -2.36 2.13
N THR A 43 -12.86 -3.53 2.37
CA THR A 43 -13.51 -4.63 3.11
C THR A 43 -13.25 -4.58 4.62
N GLU A 44 -12.24 -3.83 5.04
CA GLU A 44 -11.81 -3.75 6.43
C GLU A 44 -12.78 -2.92 7.27
N ARG A 45 -13.15 -3.42 8.46
CA ARG A 45 -14.08 -2.73 9.39
C ARG A 45 -13.35 -1.89 10.42
N ASP A 46 -12.13 -2.31 10.77
CA ASP A 46 -11.30 -1.62 11.74
C ASP A 46 -10.73 -0.32 11.15
N THR A 47 -10.95 0.80 11.85
CA THR A 47 -10.53 2.13 11.40
C THR A 47 -9.01 2.32 11.47
N GLU A 48 -8.33 1.69 12.42
CA GLU A 48 -6.88 1.72 12.56
C GLU A 48 -6.23 0.92 11.42
N ARG A 49 -6.72 -0.28 11.15
CA ARG A 49 -6.27 -1.10 9.99
C ARG A 49 -6.55 -0.40 8.67
N ARG A 50 -7.73 0.21 8.51
CA ARG A 50 -8.07 0.96 7.29
C ARG A 50 -7.13 2.15 7.08
N SER A 51 -6.80 2.87 8.16
CA SER A 51 -5.85 3.98 8.12
C SER A 51 -4.44 3.51 7.75
N ALA A 52 -3.99 2.40 8.33
CA ALA A 52 -2.70 1.77 7.99
C ALA A 52 -2.65 1.30 6.53
N LEU A 53 -3.73 0.68 6.02
CA LEU A 53 -3.84 0.29 4.61
C LEU A 53 -3.79 1.50 3.68
N SER A 54 -4.47 2.60 4.03
CA SER A 54 -4.44 3.84 3.24
C SER A 54 -3.04 4.45 3.20
N ALA A 55 -2.34 4.46 4.33
CA ALA A 55 -0.94 4.91 4.42
C ALA A 55 0.00 4.03 3.56
N ALA A 56 -0.18 2.71 3.60
CA ALA A 56 0.57 1.77 2.78
C ALA A 56 0.34 2.01 1.28
N VAL A 57 -0.92 2.23 0.86
CA VAL A 57 -1.26 2.57 -0.52
C VAL A 57 -0.56 3.85 -0.96
N ALA A 58 -0.59 4.90 -0.14
CA ALA A 58 0.05 6.18 -0.47
C ALA A 58 1.58 6.04 -0.60
N GLU A 59 2.21 5.17 0.20
CA GLU A 59 3.64 4.88 0.11
C GLU A 59 3.98 4.07 -1.15
N VAL A 60 3.20 3.04 -1.46
CA VAL A 60 3.34 2.21 -2.67
C VAL A 60 3.10 3.05 -3.93
N ASP A 61 2.11 3.94 -3.92
CA ASP A 61 1.83 4.86 -5.04
C ASP A 61 2.97 5.89 -5.19
N GLN A 62 3.56 6.38 -4.09
CA GLN A 62 4.73 7.26 -4.14
C GLN A 62 5.98 6.54 -4.66
N LYS A 63 6.23 5.29 -4.26
CA LYS A 63 7.39 4.51 -4.73
C LYS A 63 7.21 3.96 -6.15
N GLY A 64 5.97 3.65 -6.54
CA GLY A 64 5.62 3.19 -7.88
C GLY A 64 5.62 4.32 -8.92
N GLN A 65 5.43 5.56 -8.48
CA GLN A 65 5.77 6.75 -9.25
C GLN A 65 7.26 7.04 -9.01
N GLY A 66 8.13 6.53 -9.90
CA GLY A 66 9.43 7.18 -10.10
C GLY A 66 9.24 8.68 -10.39
N PRO A 67 10.30 9.52 -10.41
CA PRO A 67 10.25 11.00 -10.40
C PRO A 67 9.45 11.72 -11.50
N ALA A 68 8.65 11.02 -12.30
CA ALA A 68 7.79 11.48 -13.39
C ALA A 68 6.59 12.37 -12.98
N LYS A 69 6.56 12.94 -11.77
CA LYS A 69 5.60 14.00 -11.41
C LYS A 69 6.22 15.39 -11.21
N ALA A 70 7.51 15.55 -11.45
CA ALA A 70 8.19 16.84 -11.38
C ALA A 70 8.10 17.69 -12.67
N CYS A 71 7.43 17.22 -13.72
CA CYS A 71 7.40 17.93 -15.01
C CYS A 71 5.97 18.07 -15.56
N ILE A 72 5.13 18.89 -14.92
CA ILE A 72 3.94 19.54 -15.53
C ILE A 72 3.39 20.58 -14.55
N LEU A 73 4.15 21.63 -14.24
CA LEU A 73 3.58 22.89 -13.73
C LEU A 73 4.60 24.03 -13.83
N THR A 74 4.91 24.42 -15.06
CA THR A 74 5.30 25.81 -15.38
C THR A 74 4.62 26.14 -16.70
N SER A 75 3.42 26.68 -16.62
CA SER A 75 2.78 27.47 -17.67
C SER A 75 3.08 28.93 -17.42
#